data_AF-A0A6A4L933-F1
#
_entry.id   AF-A0A6A4L933-F1
#
_cell.length_a   1.000
_cell.length_b   1.000
_cell.length_c   1.000
_cell.angle_alpha   90.00
_cell.angle_beta   90.00
_cell.angle_gamma   90.00
#
_symmetry.space_group_name_H-M   'P 1'
#
loop_
_entity.id
_entity.type
_entity.pdbx_description
1 polymer ?
#
loop_
_entity_poly.entity_id
_entity_poly.type
_entity_poly.pdbx_seq_one_letter_code
_entity_poly.pdbx_strand_id
1 'polypeptide(L)'
;AVCWGEEEEVKVEEIQVDPPKSGEARIKMLCASICHTDVLCFKGFPLPLFPRVLGHEGVGIVESIGEGVRELGEGDMVVPTYIGECGTCENCMSGKTNLCQTYPLQAFTGLLTDGTSRMSINDGGGGGQTRLYHFLSCSTWSEYTVVDAHYIVKIDPRIPLPHASFISCGFATGFGAAWKEAKVQKGNTVAVLGLGAVGLGVRIHTHTDTHSLPCSTMHCFCFLLQFFELDMCFFISTLSLSLSLSLSHAMKVMEGARTRGATRIIGVDINDTKREKGMAFGMTDFINPRDSDKSISELVMGVTGGLGVDYSFECTGVAALVNQCIESTKIVRMRYIP
;
A
#
# COMPACT_ATOMS: atom_id res chain seq x y z
N ALA A 1 18.48 -2.56 5.63
CA ALA A 1 17.90 -2.33 6.97
C ALA A 1 17.28 -3.64 7.45
N VAL A 2 17.91 -4.27 8.44
CA VAL A 2 17.58 -5.62 8.92
C VAL A 2 16.85 -5.53 10.24
N CYS A 3 15.75 -6.26 10.36
CA CYS A 3 15.04 -6.48 11.61
C CYS A 3 15.37 -7.89 12.11
N TRP A 4 16.01 -7.96 13.29
CA TRP A 4 16.60 -9.18 13.83
C TRP A 4 15.65 -10.04 14.66
N GLY A 5 14.65 -9.40 15.26
CA GLY A 5 13.69 -10.05 16.14
C GLY A 5 12.46 -9.16 16.35
N GLU A 6 11.45 -9.72 17.00
CA GLU A 6 10.24 -8.99 17.37
C GLU A 6 10.59 -7.85 18.34
N GLU A 7 10.13 -6.63 18.02
CA GLU A 7 10.41 -5.40 18.80
C GLU A 7 11.89 -4.98 18.90
N GLU A 8 12.81 -5.68 18.24
CA GLU A 8 14.20 -5.22 18.12
C GLU A 8 14.31 -4.07 17.12
N GLU A 9 15.08 -3.02 17.45
CA GLU A 9 15.32 -1.90 16.53
C GLU A 9 15.90 -2.36 15.19
N VAL A 10 15.44 -1.74 14.11
CA VAL A 10 15.96 -1.99 12.76
C VAL A 10 17.39 -1.48 12.67
N LYS A 11 18.32 -2.35 12.25
CA LYS A 11 19.73 -2.02 12.11
C LYS A 11 20.12 -1.84 10.64
N VAL A 12 21.00 -0.88 10.38
CA VAL A 12 21.67 -0.76 9.08
C VAL A 12 22.84 -1.73 9.11
N GLU A 13 22.75 -2.78 8.30
CA GLU A 13 23.74 -3.87 8.22
C GLU A 13 24.26 -3.98 6.80
N GLU A 14 25.50 -4.42 6.66
CA GLU A 14 26.05 -4.85 5.38
C GLU A 14 25.58 -6.28 5.09
N ILE A 15 24.90 -6.47 3.96
CA ILE A 15 24.34 -7.76 3.56
C ILE A 15 24.85 -8.13 2.17
N GLN A 16 24.93 -9.43 1.91
CA GLN A 16 25.16 -9.97 0.58
C GLN A 16 23.82 -10.26 -0.11
N VAL A 17 23.69 -9.77 -1.34
CA VAL A 17 22.55 -10.03 -2.23
C VAL A 17 23.03 -10.87 -3.42
N ASP A 18 22.54 -12.11 -3.48
CA ASP A 18 22.87 -13.07 -4.52
C ASP A 18 22.41 -12.55 -5.92
N PRO A 19 23.04 -12.98 -7.02
CA PRO A 19 22.55 -12.68 -8.36
C PRO A 19 21.15 -13.27 -8.61
N PRO A 20 20.37 -12.70 -9.55
CA PRO A 20 19.04 -13.22 -9.89
C PRO A 20 19.16 -14.60 -10.56
N LYS A 21 18.28 -15.53 -10.18
CA LYS A 21 18.10 -16.82 -10.88
C LYS A 21 17.15 -16.66 -12.07
N SER A 22 16.87 -17.75 -12.78
CA SER A 22 15.90 -17.76 -13.88
C SER A 22 14.54 -17.20 -13.43
N GLY A 23 13.97 -16.31 -14.24
CA GLY A 23 12.72 -15.61 -13.96
C GLY A 23 12.81 -14.44 -12.96
N GLU A 24 13.99 -14.15 -12.41
CA GLU A 24 14.19 -13.07 -11.43
C GLU A 24 14.92 -11.88 -12.04
N ALA A 25 14.80 -10.72 -11.41
CA ALA A 25 15.63 -9.55 -11.70
C ALA A 25 16.19 -8.97 -10.40
N ARG A 26 17.42 -8.45 -10.49
CA ARG A 26 18.04 -7.69 -9.40
C ARG A 26 17.83 -6.20 -9.67
N ILE A 27 17.36 -5.51 -8.65
CA ILE A 27 16.97 -4.11 -8.71
C ILE A 27 17.90 -3.32 -7.79
N LYS A 28 18.50 -2.26 -8.32
CA LYS A 28 19.15 -1.23 -7.54
C LYS A 28 18.11 -0.21 -7.06
N MET A 29 17.87 -0.16 -5.76
CA MET A 29 16.87 0.74 -5.20
C MET A 29 17.35 2.20 -5.24
N LEU A 30 16.47 3.10 -5.65
CA LEU A 30 16.73 4.55 -5.68
C LEU A 30 16.02 5.28 -4.54
N CYS A 31 14.81 4.83 -4.20
CA CYS A 31 13.99 5.42 -3.15
C CYS A 31 13.03 4.37 -2.61
N ALA A 32 12.81 4.37 -1.30
CA ALA A 32 11.83 3.54 -0.63
C ALA A 32 10.99 4.41 0.32
N SER A 33 9.74 4.00 0.56
CA SER A 33 8.86 4.64 1.55
C SER A 33 8.52 3.68 2.69
N ILE A 34 7.97 4.25 3.76
CA ILE A 34 7.53 3.52 4.94
C ILE A 34 6.01 3.45 4.89
N CYS A 35 5.49 2.23 4.92
CA CYS A 35 4.08 1.93 5.04
C CYS A 35 3.78 1.35 6.43
N HIS A 36 2.54 1.52 6.88
CA HIS A 36 2.11 0.99 8.18
C HIS A 36 2.27 -0.54 8.27
N THR A 37 2.14 -1.25 7.14
CA THR A 37 2.38 -2.69 7.07
C THR A 37 3.82 -3.05 7.44
N ASP A 38 4.82 -2.24 7.06
CA ASP A 38 6.22 -2.48 7.45
C ASP A 38 6.37 -2.40 8.98
N VAL A 39 5.69 -1.44 9.61
CA VAL A 39 5.70 -1.24 11.08
C VAL A 39 4.98 -2.38 11.81
N LEU A 40 3.88 -2.90 11.26
CA LEU A 40 3.19 -4.06 11.84
C LEU A 40 4.06 -5.31 11.78
N CYS A 41 4.73 -5.53 10.65
CA CYS A 41 5.62 -6.68 10.48
C CYS A 41 6.90 -6.53 11.32
N PHE A 42 7.44 -5.33 11.44
CA PHE A 42 8.48 -5.05 12.43
C PHE A 42 8.10 -5.54 13.85
N LYS A 43 6.82 -5.43 14.23
CA LYS A 43 6.27 -5.92 15.51
C LYS A 43 5.80 -7.39 15.49
N GLY A 44 6.31 -8.21 14.57
CA GLY A 44 5.99 -9.64 14.53
C GLY A 44 4.62 -10.01 13.95
N PHE A 45 3.83 -9.04 13.47
CA PHE A 45 2.50 -9.30 12.92
C PHE A 45 2.49 -9.35 11.38
N PRO A 46 1.75 -10.25 10.70
CA PRO A 46 0.94 -11.34 11.24
C PRO A 46 1.76 -12.59 11.60
N LEU A 47 2.99 -12.68 11.09
CA LEU A 47 3.92 -13.77 11.37
C LEU A 47 5.28 -13.19 11.82
N PRO A 48 5.82 -13.67 12.96
CA PRO A 48 7.11 -13.22 13.49
C PRO A 48 8.26 -13.92 12.75
N LEU A 49 8.44 -13.58 11.46
CA LEU A 49 9.53 -14.08 10.62
C LEU A 49 10.73 -13.14 10.70
N PHE A 50 11.80 -13.62 11.31
CA PHE A 50 13.05 -12.90 11.53
C PHE A 50 14.26 -13.86 11.42
N PRO A 51 15.46 -13.36 11.08
CA PRO A 51 15.77 -11.98 10.68
C PRO A 51 15.28 -11.68 9.26
N ARG A 52 14.87 -10.44 8.98
CA ARG A 52 14.33 -10.05 7.66
C ARG A 52 14.74 -8.65 7.21
N VAL A 53 14.76 -8.43 5.90
CA VAL A 53 14.92 -7.11 5.29
C VAL A 53 13.55 -6.55 4.94
N LEU A 54 13.17 -5.42 5.55
CA LEU A 54 11.84 -4.82 5.44
C LEU A 54 11.65 -4.02 4.13
N GLY A 55 10.45 -3.46 3.94
CA GLY A 55 10.11 -2.55 2.84
C GLY A 55 9.40 -3.25 1.67
N HIS A 56 8.25 -2.70 1.28
CA HIS A 56 7.50 -3.15 0.09
C HIS A 56 7.04 -2.01 -0.83
N GLU A 57 7.36 -0.77 -0.44
CA GLU A 57 7.18 0.41 -1.26
C GLU A 57 8.57 0.92 -1.68
N GLY A 58 8.83 1.04 -2.98
CA GLY A 58 10.09 1.58 -3.48
C GLY A 58 10.20 1.57 -4.99
N VAL A 59 11.07 2.42 -5.52
CA VAL A 59 11.39 2.52 -6.95
C VAL A 59 12.89 2.29 -7.14
N GLY A 60 13.22 1.55 -8.19
CA GLY A 60 14.60 1.22 -8.52
C GLY A 60 14.85 1.12 -10.01
N ILE A 61 16.07 0.74 -10.35
CA ILE A 61 16.51 0.44 -11.71
C ILE A 61 16.90 -1.02 -11.77
N VAL A 62 16.48 -1.74 -12.81
CA VAL A 62 16.94 -3.10 -13.07
C VAL A 62 18.46 -3.07 -13.31
N GLU A 63 19.20 -3.75 -12.45
CA GLU A 63 20.66 -3.86 -12.54
C GLU A 63 21.08 -5.09 -13.33
N SER A 64 20.40 -6.22 -13.17
CA SER A 64 20.63 -7.44 -13.94
C SER A 64 19.36 -8.29 -13.99
N ILE A 65 19.25 -9.12 -15.02
CA ILE A 65 18.13 -10.06 -15.22
C ILE A 65 18.62 -11.50 -15.26
N GLY A 66 17.81 -12.41 -14.76
CA GLY A 66 18.04 -13.84 -14.88
C GLY A 66 17.50 -14.41 -16.19
N GLU A 67 17.86 -15.67 -16.47
CA GLU A 67 17.42 -16.38 -17.67
C GLU A 67 15.89 -16.43 -17.78
N GLY A 68 15.34 -16.15 -18.96
CA GLY A 68 13.91 -16.27 -19.23
C GLY A 68 13.08 -15.01 -18.98
N VAL A 69 13.66 -13.95 -18.38
CA VAL A 69 13.01 -12.64 -18.26
C VAL A 69 12.99 -11.96 -19.64
N ARG A 70 11.80 -11.53 -20.09
CA ARG A 70 11.61 -10.96 -21.45
C ARG A 70 11.05 -9.55 -21.48
N GLU A 71 10.28 -9.16 -20.46
CA GLU A 71 9.56 -7.88 -20.43
C GLU A 71 10.31 -6.76 -19.70
N LEU A 72 11.46 -7.11 -19.11
CA LEU A 72 12.35 -6.20 -18.38
C LEU A 72 13.76 -6.29 -18.97
N GLY A 73 14.46 -5.16 -19.01
CA GLY A 73 15.87 -5.08 -19.36
C GLY A 73 16.66 -4.25 -18.35
N GLU A 74 17.99 -4.42 -18.35
CA GLU A 74 18.90 -3.58 -17.57
C GLU A 74 18.68 -2.09 -17.88
N GLY A 75 18.66 -1.26 -16.84
CA GLY A 75 18.37 0.18 -16.95
C GLY A 75 16.89 0.55 -16.90
N ASP A 76 15.97 -0.40 -16.94
CA ASP A 76 14.54 -0.11 -16.80
C ASP A 76 14.22 0.40 -15.39
N MET A 77 13.43 1.49 -15.31
CA MET A 77 12.88 1.96 -14.05
C MET A 77 11.67 1.12 -13.67
N VAL A 78 11.67 0.62 -12.43
CA VAL A 78 10.71 -0.36 -11.96
C VAL A 78 10.24 -0.11 -10.53
N VAL A 79 9.04 -0.60 -10.23
CA VAL A 79 8.49 -0.71 -8.87
C VAL A 79 8.29 -2.19 -8.56
N PRO A 80 8.87 -2.72 -7.47
CA PRO A 80 8.48 -4.01 -6.93
C PRO A 80 7.05 -3.96 -6.39
N THR A 81 6.35 -5.07 -6.51
CA THR A 81 4.96 -5.24 -6.12
C THR A 81 4.86 -6.47 -5.23
N TYR A 82 3.96 -6.46 -4.25
CA TYR A 82 3.73 -7.63 -3.40
C TYR A 82 2.59 -8.53 -3.93
N ILE A 83 2.02 -8.15 -5.07
CA ILE A 83 1.00 -8.89 -5.83
C ILE A 83 1.59 -9.14 -7.22
N GLY A 84 1.68 -10.40 -7.61
CA GLY A 84 2.24 -10.81 -8.89
C GLY A 84 1.16 -10.97 -9.96
N GLU A 85 1.59 -11.01 -11.22
CA GLU A 85 0.70 -11.15 -12.37
C GLU A 85 1.34 -12.03 -13.47
N CYS A 86 0.75 -13.20 -13.78
CA CYS A 86 1.23 -14.09 -14.84
C CYS A 86 0.57 -13.86 -16.21
N GLY A 87 -0.47 -13.02 -16.28
CA GLY A 87 -1.24 -12.75 -17.51
C GLY A 87 -2.05 -13.93 -18.08
N THR A 88 -1.92 -15.14 -17.54
CA THR A 88 -2.42 -16.38 -18.18
C THR A 88 -3.31 -17.25 -17.30
N CYS A 89 -3.28 -17.09 -15.98
CA CYS A 89 -4.20 -17.82 -15.09
C CYS A 89 -5.63 -17.26 -15.20
N GLU A 90 -6.61 -18.05 -14.74
CA GLU A 90 -8.03 -17.67 -14.77
C GLU A 90 -8.27 -16.30 -14.13
N ASN A 91 -7.64 -16.04 -12.98
CA ASN A 91 -7.79 -14.78 -12.27
C ASN A 91 -7.25 -13.59 -13.09
N CYS A 92 -6.06 -13.70 -13.68
CA CYS A 92 -5.48 -12.66 -14.53
C CYS A 92 -6.34 -12.39 -15.77
N MET A 93 -6.90 -13.43 -16.39
CA MET A 93 -7.75 -13.28 -17.58
C MET A 93 -9.18 -12.80 -17.25
N SER A 94 -9.62 -12.91 -15.99
CA SER A 94 -11.02 -12.67 -15.62
C SER A 94 -11.46 -11.22 -15.72
N GLY A 95 -10.53 -10.26 -15.59
CA GLY A 95 -10.83 -8.84 -15.41
C GLY A 95 -11.57 -8.49 -14.11
N LYS A 96 -11.77 -9.47 -13.21
CA LYS A 96 -12.53 -9.33 -11.95
C LYS A 96 -11.65 -9.28 -10.72
N THR A 97 -10.40 -9.72 -10.80
CA THR A 97 -9.49 -9.84 -9.65
C THR A 97 -8.06 -9.63 -10.10
N ASN A 98 -7.22 -9.13 -9.18
CA ASN A 98 -5.78 -9.00 -9.36
C ASN A 98 -4.98 -10.04 -8.57
N LEU A 99 -5.65 -10.99 -7.91
CA LEU A 99 -5.00 -12.04 -7.14
C LEU A 99 -4.59 -13.16 -8.08
N CYS A 100 -3.37 -13.13 -8.59
CA CYS A 100 -2.86 -14.19 -9.44
C CYS A 100 -2.87 -15.55 -8.73
N GLN A 101 -3.30 -16.59 -9.44
CA GLN A 101 -3.28 -17.97 -8.92
C GLN A 101 -1.87 -18.56 -8.96
N THR A 102 -1.09 -18.22 -10.00
CA THR A 102 0.28 -18.71 -10.20
C THR A 102 1.27 -18.03 -9.27
N TYR A 103 1.11 -16.72 -9.07
CA TYR A 103 1.98 -15.88 -8.24
C TYR A 103 1.14 -15.24 -7.12
N PRO A 104 0.71 -16.04 -6.13
CA PRO A 104 -0.12 -15.54 -5.03
C PRO A 104 0.70 -14.64 -4.11
N LEU A 105 0.05 -14.09 -3.09
CA LEU A 105 0.71 -13.28 -2.07
C LEU A 105 1.78 -14.10 -1.31
N GLN A 106 3.06 -13.88 -1.63
CA GLN A 106 4.22 -14.58 -1.03
C GLN A 106 4.54 -14.08 0.40
N ALA A 107 3.73 -13.16 0.94
CA ALA A 107 3.95 -12.46 2.20
C ALA A 107 4.25 -13.36 3.41
N PHE A 108 3.76 -14.60 3.40
CA PHE A 108 3.74 -15.46 4.57
C PHE A 108 4.92 -16.44 4.66
N THR A 109 5.72 -16.62 3.60
CA THR A 109 6.88 -17.53 3.62
C THR A 109 8.18 -16.81 3.95
N GLY A 110 8.28 -15.53 3.59
CA GLY A 110 9.53 -14.76 3.67
C GLY A 110 10.59 -15.20 2.64
N LEU A 111 10.19 -15.94 1.61
CA LEU A 111 11.07 -16.53 0.60
C LEU A 111 10.59 -16.16 -0.81
N LEU A 112 11.46 -16.30 -1.81
CA LEU A 112 11.07 -16.16 -3.21
C LEU A 112 10.28 -17.40 -3.70
N THR A 113 9.82 -17.35 -4.95
CA THR A 113 8.96 -18.39 -5.57
C THR A 113 9.61 -19.77 -5.61
N ASP A 114 10.94 -19.85 -5.61
CA ASP A 114 11.72 -21.08 -5.53
C ASP A 114 11.93 -21.63 -4.10
N GLY A 115 11.34 -20.97 -3.09
CA GLY A 115 11.47 -21.36 -1.68
C GLY A 115 12.84 -21.01 -1.07
N THR A 116 13.60 -20.09 -1.65
CA THR A 116 14.91 -19.67 -1.13
C THR A 116 15.02 -18.15 -0.95
N SER A 117 16.00 -17.71 -0.16
CA SER A 117 16.35 -16.29 -0.03
C SER A 117 17.54 -15.93 -0.93
N ARG A 118 17.64 -14.65 -1.27
CA ARG A 118 18.78 -14.04 -1.97
C ARG A 118 19.60 -13.15 -1.04
N MET A 119 19.18 -12.99 0.21
CA MET A 119 19.78 -12.07 1.16
C MET A 119 20.42 -12.84 2.30
N SER A 120 21.59 -12.38 2.71
CA SER A 120 22.36 -13.03 3.78
C SER A 120 23.36 -12.07 4.40
N ILE A 121 23.83 -12.42 5.58
CA ILE A 121 24.86 -11.69 6.31
C ILE A 121 25.92 -12.67 6.82
N ASN A 122 27.18 -12.24 6.81
CA ASN A 122 28.28 -13.05 7.31
C ASN A 122 28.31 -13.01 8.84
N ASP A 123 28.39 -14.18 9.47
CA ASP A 123 28.53 -14.28 10.92
C ASP A 123 29.99 -13.97 11.26
N GLY A 124 30.24 -12.78 11.79
CA GLY A 124 31.55 -12.12 11.91
C GLY A 124 32.67 -12.81 12.72
N GLY A 125 32.64 -14.12 12.93
CA GLY A 125 33.71 -14.85 13.61
C GLY A 125 33.85 -16.35 13.31
N GLY A 126 32.99 -16.96 12.47
CA GLY A 126 32.98 -18.44 12.31
C GLY A 126 32.89 -18.97 10.88
N GLY A 127 32.83 -18.10 9.86
CA GLY A 127 32.59 -18.51 8.47
C GLY A 127 31.17 -18.98 8.17
N GLY A 128 30.23 -18.77 9.12
CA GLY A 128 28.80 -18.99 8.94
C GLY A 128 28.16 -17.84 8.16
N GLN A 129 27.05 -18.15 7.50
CA GLN A 129 26.26 -17.19 6.74
C GLN A 129 24.80 -17.33 7.17
N THR A 130 24.27 -16.29 7.82
CA THR A 130 22.87 -16.23 8.22
C THR A 130 22.01 -15.77 7.04
N ARG A 131 20.99 -16.54 6.68
CA ARG A 131 20.01 -16.15 5.65
C ARG A 131 18.99 -15.18 6.24
N LEU A 132 18.67 -14.14 5.47
CA LEU A 132 17.67 -13.15 5.82
C LEU A 132 16.39 -13.42 5.03
N TYR A 133 15.23 -13.37 5.68
CA TYR A 133 13.96 -13.46 4.97
C TYR A 133 13.68 -12.21 4.14
N HIS A 134 13.03 -12.43 3.00
CA HIS A 134 12.42 -11.39 2.19
C HIS A 134 11.14 -10.88 2.85
N PHE A 135 10.74 -9.67 2.50
CA PHE A 135 9.53 -9.02 2.98
C PHE A 135 8.61 -8.69 1.82
N LEU A 136 7.42 -9.31 1.81
CA LEU A 136 6.40 -9.12 0.77
C LEU A 136 6.97 -9.23 -0.66
N SER A 137 7.90 -10.17 -0.88
CA SER A 137 8.66 -10.37 -2.13
C SER A 137 9.44 -9.15 -2.65
N CYS A 138 9.54 -8.07 -1.90
CA CYS A 138 10.15 -6.82 -2.33
C CYS A 138 11.46 -6.50 -1.59
N SER A 139 11.42 -6.46 -0.25
CA SER A 139 12.55 -6.05 0.61
C SER A 139 13.23 -4.74 0.16
N THR A 140 12.43 -3.69 -0.05
CA THR A 140 12.89 -2.41 -0.62
C THR A 140 13.80 -1.59 0.29
N TRP A 141 13.93 -1.93 1.59
CA TRP A 141 14.87 -1.26 2.50
C TRP A 141 16.27 -1.90 2.42
N SER A 142 16.74 -2.10 1.19
CA SER A 142 18.07 -2.56 0.81
C SER A 142 18.52 -1.78 -0.43
N GLU A 143 19.82 -1.55 -0.60
CA GLU A 143 20.34 -0.90 -1.80
C GLU A 143 20.15 -1.76 -3.05
N TYR A 144 20.15 -3.09 -2.88
CA TYR A 144 19.83 -4.06 -3.92
C TYR A 144 18.83 -5.09 -3.40
N THR A 145 17.90 -5.49 -4.25
CA THR A 145 16.97 -6.58 -3.96
C THR A 145 16.77 -7.45 -5.19
N VAL A 146 16.41 -8.72 -5.00
CA VAL A 146 16.08 -9.65 -6.08
C VAL A 146 14.62 -10.02 -5.95
N VAL A 147 13.89 -9.88 -7.05
CA VAL A 147 12.43 -10.05 -7.13
C VAL A 147 12.11 -10.91 -8.34
N ASP A 148 11.11 -11.78 -8.23
CA ASP A 148 10.55 -12.52 -9.38
C ASP A 148 9.91 -11.52 -10.36
N ALA A 149 10.20 -11.66 -11.65
CA ALA A 149 9.81 -10.67 -12.66
C ALA A 149 8.30 -10.41 -12.72
N HIS A 150 7.46 -11.35 -12.29
CA HIS A 150 6.00 -11.18 -12.24
C HIS A 150 5.53 -10.26 -11.12
N TYR A 151 6.42 -9.87 -10.21
CA TYR A 151 6.20 -8.93 -9.11
C TYR A 151 6.91 -7.60 -9.37
N ILE A 152 7.22 -7.29 -10.64
CA ILE A 152 7.92 -6.07 -11.03
C ILE A 152 7.11 -5.37 -12.10
N VAL A 153 6.82 -4.09 -11.88
CA VAL A 153 6.17 -3.25 -12.88
C VAL A 153 7.16 -2.23 -13.41
N LYS A 154 7.38 -2.25 -14.73
CA LYS A 154 8.12 -1.22 -15.46
C LYS A 154 7.34 0.08 -15.49
N ILE A 155 8.02 1.20 -15.22
CA ILE A 155 7.41 2.52 -15.15
C ILE A 155 8.10 3.52 -16.07
N ASP A 156 7.40 4.62 -16.33
CA ASP A 156 7.96 5.75 -17.06
C ASP A 156 9.09 6.39 -16.25
N PRO A 157 10.32 6.48 -16.80
CA PRO A 157 11.47 7.00 -16.07
C PRO A 157 11.37 8.50 -15.72
N ARG A 158 10.36 9.20 -16.26
CA ARG A 158 10.11 10.63 -15.98
C ARG A 158 9.32 10.85 -14.70
N ILE A 159 8.76 9.81 -14.09
CA ILE A 159 8.01 9.94 -12.84
C ILE A 159 8.99 10.33 -11.71
N PRO A 160 8.70 11.38 -10.92
CA PRO A 160 9.55 11.73 -9.79
C PRO A 160 9.67 10.57 -8.80
N LEU A 161 10.90 10.24 -8.39
CA LEU A 161 11.19 9.09 -7.50
C LEU A 161 10.32 9.05 -6.23
N PRO A 162 10.10 10.18 -5.51
CA PRO A 162 9.25 10.15 -4.33
C PRO A 162 7.80 9.79 -4.62
N HIS A 163 7.30 10.01 -5.83
CA HIS A 163 5.94 9.62 -6.23
C HIS A 163 5.87 8.18 -6.70
N ALA A 164 6.91 7.72 -7.40
CA ALA A 164 7.03 6.34 -7.82
C ALA A 164 7.17 5.39 -6.62
N SER A 165 7.86 5.78 -5.54
CA SER A 165 8.14 4.88 -4.42
C SER A 165 6.89 4.36 -3.71
N PHE A 166 5.84 5.17 -3.56
CA PHE A 166 4.63 4.77 -2.82
C PHE A 166 3.46 4.32 -3.73
N ILE A 167 3.64 4.32 -5.06
CA ILE A 167 2.57 3.94 -6.00
C ILE A 167 2.21 2.44 -5.86
N SER A 168 3.17 1.60 -5.49
CA SER A 168 3.04 0.13 -5.46
C SER A 168 2.26 -0.42 -4.27
N CYS A 169 1.88 0.41 -3.29
CA CYS A 169 1.01 -0.02 -2.21
C CYS A 169 -0.01 1.06 -1.85
N GLY A 170 0.29 1.91 -0.85
CA GLY A 170 -0.74 2.67 -0.17
C GLY A 170 -1.56 3.52 -1.14
N PHE A 171 -0.91 4.18 -2.11
CA PHE A 171 -1.58 5.01 -3.12
C PHE A 171 -2.50 4.24 -4.04
N ALA A 172 -2.00 3.21 -4.75
CA ALA A 172 -2.83 2.44 -5.66
C ALA A 172 -4.00 1.77 -4.93
N THR A 173 -3.77 1.27 -3.71
CA THR A 173 -4.83 0.69 -2.87
C THR A 173 -5.95 1.68 -2.59
N GLY A 174 -5.63 2.87 -2.06
CA GLY A 174 -6.66 3.84 -1.72
C GLY A 174 -7.34 4.46 -2.95
N PHE A 175 -6.55 4.84 -3.96
CA PHE A 175 -7.10 5.42 -5.19
C PHE A 175 -7.98 4.40 -5.94
N GLY A 176 -7.50 3.16 -6.10
CA GLY A 176 -8.21 2.07 -6.75
C GLY A 176 -9.50 1.71 -6.02
N ALA A 177 -9.52 1.71 -4.68
CA ALA A 177 -10.72 1.42 -3.90
C ALA A 177 -11.88 2.35 -4.27
N ALA A 178 -11.63 3.66 -4.38
CA ALA A 178 -12.67 4.62 -4.76
C ALA A 178 -12.92 4.67 -6.28
N TRP A 179 -11.85 4.70 -7.07
CA TRP A 179 -11.94 4.95 -8.51
C TRP A 179 -12.47 3.73 -9.29
N LYS A 180 -11.96 2.55 -8.94
CA LYS A 180 -12.07 1.32 -9.74
C LYS A 180 -13.00 0.30 -9.10
N GLU A 181 -12.91 0.06 -7.80
CA GLU A 181 -13.74 -0.93 -7.11
C GLU A 181 -15.12 -0.36 -6.78
N ALA A 182 -15.19 0.70 -5.95
CA ALA A 182 -16.46 1.33 -5.60
C ALA A 182 -17.11 2.05 -6.79
N LYS A 183 -16.31 2.44 -7.79
CA LYS A 183 -16.77 3.16 -8.99
C LYS A 183 -17.61 4.37 -8.61
N VAL A 184 -17.14 5.18 -7.64
CA VAL A 184 -17.83 6.39 -7.12
C VAL A 184 -18.44 7.20 -8.27
N GLN A 185 -19.68 7.64 -8.21
CA GLN A 185 -20.29 8.41 -9.29
C GLN A 185 -20.32 9.90 -8.96
N LYS A 186 -20.46 10.70 -10.02
CA LYS A 186 -20.62 12.15 -9.89
C LYS A 186 -21.83 12.47 -9.00
N GLY A 187 -21.65 13.35 -8.02
CA GLY A 187 -22.70 13.73 -7.08
C GLY A 187 -22.81 12.83 -5.85
N ASN A 188 -22.01 11.78 -5.73
CA ASN A 188 -22.04 10.94 -4.53
C ASN A 188 -21.43 11.62 -3.31
N THR A 189 -21.95 11.22 -2.15
CA THR A 189 -21.38 11.49 -0.83
C THR A 189 -20.54 10.30 -0.39
N VAL A 190 -19.32 10.56 0.07
CA VAL A 190 -18.36 9.53 0.50
C VAL A 190 -17.95 9.77 1.95
N ALA A 191 -17.86 8.71 2.76
CA ALA A 191 -17.17 8.74 4.05
C ALA A 191 -15.83 7.99 3.98
N VAL A 192 -14.79 8.51 4.63
CA VAL A 192 -13.46 7.89 4.74
C VAL A 192 -13.06 7.84 6.21
N LEU A 193 -13.08 6.65 6.80
CA LEU A 193 -12.69 6.39 8.18
C LEU A 193 -11.19 6.09 8.22
N GLY A 194 -10.41 6.96 8.84
CA GLY A 194 -8.95 6.86 8.90
C GLY A 194 -8.26 7.70 7.84
N LEU A 195 -7.76 8.85 8.23
CA LEU A 195 -7.06 9.81 7.36
C LEU A 195 -5.54 9.60 7.41
N GLY A 196 -5.12 8.34 7.41
CA GLY A 196 -3.73 7.94 7.34
C GLY A 196 -3.16 8.03 5.93
N ALA A 197 -2.11 7.24 5.68
CA ALA A 197 -1.54 7.14 4.36
C ALA A 197 -2.63 6.79 3.36
N VAL A 198 -3.39 5.68 3.51
CA VAL A 198 -4.40 5.15 2.55
C VAL A 198 -5.63 6.04 2.37
N GLY A 199 -6.18 6.62 3.44
CA GLY A 199 -7.43 7.40 3.34
C GLY A 199 -7.22 8.80 2.77
N LEU A 200 -6.22 9.53 3.27
CA LEU A 200 -6.01 10.94 2.92
C LEU A 200 -4.81 11.16 1.97
N GLY A 201 -3.74 10.39 2.12
CA GLY A 201 -2.48 10.65 1.41
C GLY A 201 -1.54 11.62 2.14
N VAL A 202 -1.59 11.67 3.48
CA VAL A 202 -0.66 12.53 4.23
C VAL A 202 0.75 11.96 4.14
N ARG A 203 1.67 12.77 3.59
CA ARG A 203 3.12 12.54 3.61
C ARG A 203 3.59 12.40 5.06
N ILE A 204 4.13 11.24 5.43
CA ILE A 204 5.07 11.16 6.56
C ILE A 204 6.31 11.91 6.06
N HIS A 205 6.71 12.99 6.74
CA HIS A 205 7.92 13.72 6.37
C HIS A 205 9.09 12.74 6.23
N THR A 206 9.75 12.74 5.08
CA THR A 206 11.08 12.16 4.93
C THR A 206 12.00 12.98 5.82
N HIS A 207 12.28 12.49 7.03
CA HIS A 207 13.22 13.13 7.94
C HIS A 207 14.62 13.06 7.30
N THR A 208 15.11 14.19 6.79
CA THR A 208 16.55 14.43 6.65
C THR A 208 17.14 15.08 7.90
N ASP A 209 16.35 15.35 8.95
CA ASP A 209 16.86 15.96 10.18
C ASP A 209 16.61 15.05 11.38
N THR A 210 17.69 14.57 11.97
CA THR A 210 17.73 13.88 13.25
C THR A 210 17.00 14.69 14.32
N HIS A 211 15.85 14.23 14.83
CA HIS A 211 15.51 14.28 16.26
C HIS A 211 14.24 13.44 16.50
N SER A 212 14.38 12.54 17.47
CA SER A 212 13.42 11.58 18.03
C SER A 212 11.99 12.10 18.22
N LEU A 213 11.00 11.32 17.74
CA LEU A 213 9.60 11.39 18.17
C LEU A 213 9.17 10.06 18.82
N PRO A 214 8.38 10.09 19.91
CA PRO A 214 7.99 8.91 20.64
C PRO A 214 6.89 8.13 19.92
N CYS A 215 7.14 6.85 19.69
CA CYS A 215 6.20 5.87 19.16
C CYS A 215 5.15 5.56 20.24
N SER A 216 3.96 6.17 20.15
CA SER A 216 2.81 5.75 20.94
C SER A 216 2.07 4.62 20.23
N THR A 217 1.91 3.54 21.01
CA THR A 217 1.35 2.24 20.70
C THR A 217 -0.09 2.31 20.16
N MET A 218 -0.31 1.77 18.96
CA MET A 218 -1.60 1.21 18.55
C MET A 218 -1.36 -0.19 18.00
N HIS A 219 -1.83 -1.19 18.77
CA HIS A 219 -2.10 -2.52 18.27
C HIS A 219 -3.42 -2.45 17.51
N CYS A 220 -3.43 -2.73 16.20
CA CYS A 220 -4.58 -3.39 15.57
C CYS A 220 -4.32 -3.74 14.10
N PHE A 221 -4.91 -4.88 13.78
CA PHE A 221 -5.01 -5.65 12.54
C PHE A 221 -5.32 -4.82 11.29
N CYS A 222 -4.91 -5.36 10.15
CA CYS A 222 -5.62 -5.19 8.88
C CYS A 222 -5.65 -6.58 8.26
N PHE A 223 -6.86 -7.12 8.05
CA PHE A 223 -7.03 -8.22 7.10
C PHE A 223 -6.67 -7.65 5.72
N LEU A 224 -5.49 -8.01 5.22
CA LEU A 224 -5.36 -8.33 3.80
C LEU A 224 -6.38 -9.43 3.54
N LEU A 225 -7.39 -9.18 2.71
CA LEU A 225 -8.15 -10.13 1.87
C LEU A 225 -9.54 -9.51 1.60
N GLN A 226 -9.88 -9.42 0.31
CA GLN A 226 -10.99 -8.64 -0.27
C GLN A 226 -10.62 -7.15 -0.28
N PHE A 227 -10.40 -6.48 -1.41
CA PHE A 227 -11.33 -6.26 -2.51
C PHE A 227 -10.58 -5.91 -3.82
N PHE A 228 -11.32 -5.96 -4.93
CA PHE A 228 -10.93 -6.48 -6.24
C PHE A 228 -10.58 -5.41 -7.31
N GLU A 229 -10.19 -5.88 -8.50
CA GLU A 229 -9.85 -5.14 -9.74
C GLU A 229 -8.65 -4.15 -9.70
N LEU A 230 -7.40 -4.64 -9.80
CA LEU A 230 -6.29 -3.86 -10.37
C LEU A 230 -5.37 -4.72 -11.25
N ASP A 231 -5.48 -4.57 -12.56
CA ASP A 231 -4.33 -4.81 -13.46
C ASP A 231 -3.34 -3.66 -13.19
N MET A 232 -2.44 -3.91 -12.22
CA MET A 232 -1.56 -2.88 -11.69
C MET A 232 -0.54 -2.44 -12.75
N CYS A 233 -0.19 -3.35 -13.67
CA CYS A 233 0.61 -3.10 -14.86
C CYS A 233 -0.06 -2.08 -15.79
N PHE A 234 -1.37 -2.23 -16.06
CA PHE A 234 -2.11 -1.28 -16.90
C PHE A 234 -2.26 0.10 -16.22
N PHE A 235 -2.56 0.15 -14.92
CA PHE A 235 -2.73 1.43 -14.20
C PHE A 235 -1.43 2.25 -14.14
N ILE A 236 -0.30 1.59 -13.89
CA ILE A 236 1.00 2.27 -13.78
C ILE A 236 1.51 2.70 -15.16
N SER A 237 1.32 1.89 -16.21
CA SER A 237 1.75 2.22 -17.58
C SER A 237 0.91 3.33 -18.24
N THR A 238 -0.38 3.44 -17.91
CA THR A 238 -1.28 4.47 -18.49
C THR A 238 -1.22 5.84 -17.79
N LEU A 239 -0.54 5.96 -16.65
CA LEU A 239 -0.34 7.25 -15.95
C LEU A 239 0.57 8.25 -16.70
N SER A 240 1.16 7.84 -17.83
CA SER A 240 2.23 8.55 -18.55
C SER A 240 1.82 9.82 -19.33
N LEU A 241 0.51 10.09 -19.57
CA LEU A 241 0.13 11.16 -20.51
C LEU A 241 -0.80 12.28 -20.02
N SER A 242 -1.45 12.19 -18.84
CA SER A 242 -2.42 13.22 -18.42
C SER A 242 -2.25 13.80 -17.01
N LEU A 243 -1.22 13.41 -16.24
CA LEU A 243 -1.08 13.80 -14.82
C LEU A 243 0.22 14.53 -14.46
N SER A 244 0.98 15.01 -15.46
CA SER A 244 2.25 15.72 -15.25
C SER A 244 2.15 17.05 -14.49
N LEU A 245 0.94 17.54 -14.17
CA LEU A 245 0.71 18.81 -13.47
C LEU A 245 0.01 18.69 -12.09
N SER A 246 -0.34 17.49 -11.60
CA SER A 246 -1.05 17.34 -10.31
C SER A 246 -0.46 16.32 -9.33
N LEU A 247 0.66 15.67 -9.67
CA LEU A 247 1.32 14.70 -8.78
C LEU A 247 1.95 15.33 -7.52
N SER A 248 1.97 16.67 -7.41
CA SER A 248 2.39 17.38 -6.18
C SER A 248 1.45 17.15 -4.98
N HIS A 249 0.29 16.51 -5.20
CA HIS A 249 -0.74 16.23 -4.19
C HIS A 249 -1.08 14.74 -4.19
N ALA A 250 -0.23 13.92 -3.56
CA ALA A 250 -0.38 12.47 -3.49
C ALA A 250 -1.57 12.04 -2.63
N MET A 251 -2.78 12.12 -3.17
CA MET A 251 -4.03 11.80 -2.49
C MET A 251 -4.63 10.48 -2.98
N LYS A 252 -5.39 9.78 -2.13
CA LYS A 252 -5.70 8.35 -2.30
C LYS A 252 -7.19 8.04 -2.44
N VAL A 253 -7.88 7.57 -1.39
CA VAL A 253 -9.35 7.35 -1.45
C VAL A 253 -10.08 8.64 -1.77
N MET A 254 -9.72 9.73 -1.10
CA MET A 254 -10.34 11.04 -1.35
C MET A 254 -10.13 11.53 -2.78
N GLU A 255 -8.97 11.31 -3.39
CA GLU A 255 -8.74 11.71 -4.79
C GLU A 255 -9.46 10.80 -5.76
N GLY A 256 -9.44 9.48 -5.54
CA GLY A 256 -10.22 8.55 -6.35
C GLY A 256 -11.70 8.92 -6.33
N ALA A 257 -12.24 9.34 -5.19
CA ALA A 257 -13.61 9.84 -5.09
C ALA A 257 -13.79 11.20 -5.79
N ARG A 258 -12.90 12.17 -5.55
CA ARG A 258 -12.97 13.53 -6.11
C ARG A 258 -12.86 13.53 -7.64
N THR A 259 -11.92 12.78 -8.19
CA THR A 259 -11.70 12.66 -9.63
C THR A 259 -12.92 12.04 -10.34
N ARG A 260 -13.70 11.19 -9.66
CA ARG A 260 -14.99 10.69 -10.18
C ARG A 260 -16.17 11.64 -9.95
N GLY A 261 -15.93 12.78 -9.31
CA GLY A 261 -16.91 13.84 -9.13
C GLY A 261 -17.77 13.70 -7.86
N ALA A 262 -17.27 13.04 -6.82
CA ALA A 262 -17.91 13.10 -5.50
C ALA A 262 -18.08 14.56 -5.06
N THR A 263 -19.28 14.93 -4.63
CA THR A 263 -19.59 16.33 -4.24
C THR A 263 -19.42 16.59 -2.76
N ARG A 264 -19.37 15.52 -1.96
CA ARG A 264 -19.20 15.60 -0.51
C ARG A 264 -18.33 14.45 -0.02
N ILE A 265 -17.26 14.78 0.69
CA ILE A 265 -16.26 13.82 1.19
C ILE A 265 -16.08 14.08 2.69
N ILE A 266 -16.55 13.15 3.52
CA ILE A 266 -16.53 13.23 4.97
C ILE A 266 -15.33 12.43 5.48
N GLY A 267 -14.33 13.08 6.05
CA GLY A 267 -13.23 12.40 6.72
C GLY A 267 -13.51 12.18 8.20
N VAL A 268 -13.17 10.99 8.69
CA VAL A 268 -13.32 10.63 10.11
C VAL A 268 -11.95 10.22 10.66
N ASP A 269 -11.42 10.96 11.64
CA ASP A 269 -10.15 10.63 12.29
C ASP A 269 -10.10 11.19 13.71
N ILE A 270 -9.41 10.49 14.61
CA ILE A 270 -9.22 10.92 15.99
C ILE A 270 -8.19 12.05 16.15
N ASN A 271 -7.39 12.30 15.12
CA ASN A 271 -6.33 13.30 15.11
C ASN A 271 -6.77 14.55 14.35
N ASP A 272 -7.16 15.60 15.08
CA ASP A 272 -7.61 16.88 14.51
C ASP A 272 -6.58 17.57 13.60
N THR A 273 -5.28 17.31 13.76
CA THR A 273 -4.25 17.89 12.89
C THR A 273 -4.40 17.46 11.42
N LYS A 274 -5.17 16.40 11.16
CA LYS A 274 -5.49 15.92 9.81
C LYS A 274 -6.66 16.68 9.16
N ARG A 275 -7.42 17.46 9.93
CA ARG A 275 -8.56 18.26 9.44
C ARG A 275 -8.12 19.23 8.36
N GLU A 276 -7.19 20.11 8.67
CA GLU A 276 -6.72 21.16 7.74
C GLU A 276 -6.14 20.56 6.46
N LYS A 277 -5.32 19.51 6.61
CA LYS A 277 -4.77 18.77 5.47
C LYS A 277 -5.89 18.19 4.62
N GLY A 278 -6.84 17.49 5.22
CA GLY A 278 -7.99 16.93 4.49
C GLY A 278 -8.78 17.97 3.72
N MET A 279 -9.07 19.11 4.35
CA MET A 279 -9.84 20.19 3.73
C MET A 279 -9.10 20.80 2.54
N ALA A 280 -7.78 21.01 2.66
CA ALA A 280 -6.93 21.47 1.55
C ALA A 280 -6.94 20.50 0.36
N PHE A 281 -7.27 19.24 0.61
CA PHE A 281 -7.35 18.17 -0.38
C PHE A 281 -8.79 17.88 -0.86
N GLY A 282 -9.77 18.70 -0.49
CA GLY A 282 -11.15 18.57 -1.00
C GLY A 282 -12.05 17.65 -0.18
N MET A 283 -11.62 17.27 1.03
CA MET A 283 -12.55 16.86 2.08
C MET A 283 -13.51 18.03 2.37
N THR A 284 -14.80 17.76 2.51
CA THR A 284 -15.83 18.79 2.76
C THR A 284 -16.23 18.87 4.22
N ASP A 285 -16.11 17.76 4.94
CA ASP A 285 -16.51 17.63 6.33
C ASP A 285 -15.47 16.81 7.09
N PHE A 286 -15.23 17.15 8.35
CA PHE A 286 -14.36 16.37 9.22
C PHE A 286 -15.08 16.06 10.54
N ILE A 287 -15.00 14.80 10.95
CA ILE A 287 -15.54 14.30 12.20
C ILE A 287 -14.39 13.77 13.05
N ASN A 288 -14.23 14.32 14.26
CA ASN A 288 -13.48 13.65 15.31
C ASN A 288 -14.46 12.87 16.20
N PRO A 289 -14.41 11.52 16.21
CA PRO A 289 -15.30 10.74 17.06
C PRO A 289 -15.13 11.00 18.56
N ARG A 290 -14.01 11.60 18.99
CA ARG A 290 -13.76 11.92 20.40
C ARG A 290 -14.54 13.14 20.90
N ASP A 291 -15.12 13.92 20.00
CA ASP A 291 -15.89 15.12 20.35
C ASP A 291 -17.35 14.79 20.69
N SER A 292 -17.73 13.51 20.69
CA SER A 292 -19.11 13.06 20.92
C SER A 292 -19.17 11.66 21.52
N ASP A 293 -20.23 11.37 22.29
CA ASP A 293 -20.54 10.03 22.78
C ASP A 293 -21.28 9.16 21.73
N LYS A 294 -21.62 9.74 20.58
CA LYS A 294 -22.34 9.05 19.50
C LYS A 294 -21.42 8.10 18.75
N SER A 295 -22.02 7.08 18.13
CA SER A 295 -21.29 6.20 17.22
C SER A 295 -20.81 6.97 15.98
N ILE A 296 -19.80 6.44 15.28
CA ILE A 296 -19.32 7.04 14.02
C ILE A 296 -20.44 7.05 12.98
N SER A 297 -21.23 5.97 12.90
CA SER A 297 -22.38 5.89 11.99
C SER A 297 -23.41 6.98 12.29
N GLU A 298 -23.74 7.23 13.56
CA GLU A 298 -24.64 8.31 13.97
C GLU A 298 -24.10 9.70 13.63
N LEU A 299 -22.79 9.93 13.78
CA LEU A 299 -22.16 11.20 13.43
C LEU A 299 -22.20 11.45 11.91
N VAL A 300 -21.90 10.43 11.11
CA VAL A 300 -21.99 10.50 9.64
C VAL A 300 -23.44 10.71 9.19
N MET A 301 -24.39 10.01 9.80
CA MET A 301 -25.82 10.22 9.58
C MET A 301 -26.23 11.66 9.93
N GLY A 302 -25.74 12.19 11.06
CA GLY A 302 -26.03 13.55 11.50
C GLY A 302 -25.64 14.62 10.47
N VAL A 303 -24.41 14.56 9.94
CA VAL A 303 -23.94 15.54 8.94
C VAL A 303 -24.60 15.37 7.57
N THR A 304 -25.15 14.18 7.28
CA THR A 304 -25.87 13.87 6.02
C THR A 304 -27.40 14.00 6.12
N GLY A 305 -27.93 14.57 7.22
CA GLY A 305 -29.37 14.75 7.39
C GLY A 305 -30.15 13.44 7.59
N GLY A 306 -29.49 12.41 8.14
CA GLY A 306 -30.04 11.09 8.41
C GLY A 306 -30.06 10.15 7.19
N LEU A 307 -29.51 10.57 6.05
CA LEU A 307 -29.50 9.77 4.83
C LEU A 307 -28.36 8.76 4.81
N GLY A 308 -27.20 9.12 5.35
CA GLY A 308 -25.96 8.36 5.18
C GLY A 308 -25.22 8.70 3.89
N VAL A 309 -24.14 7.96 3.63
CA VAL A 309 -23.27 8.16 2.46
C VAL A 309 -23.53 7.12 1.37
N ASP A 310 -23.22 7.45 0.11
CA ASP A 310 -23.31 6.49 -1.00
C ASP A 310 -22.21 5.42 -0.89
N TYR A 311 -21.01 5.84 -0.45
CA TYR A 311 -19.88 4.95 -0.24
C TYR A 311 -19.18 5.28 1.08
N SER A 312 -18.70 4.26 1.76
CA SER A 312 -17.95 4.40 3.00
C SER A 312 -16.71 3.52 2.91
N PHE A 313 -15.55 4.09 3.26
CA PHE A 313 -14.25 3.41 3.19
C PHE A 313 -13.65 3.31 4.59
N GLU A 314 -13.33 2.10 5.01
CA GLU A 314 -12.58 1.82 6.25
C GLU A 314 -11.08 1.77 5.87
N CYS A 315 -10.27 2.65 6.45
CA CYS A 315 -8.85 2.82 6.13
C CYS A 315 -7.96 2.84 7.38
N THR A 316 -8.48 2.40 8.53
CA THR A 316 -7.75 2.28 9.79
C THR A 316 -7.26 0.86 10.06
N GLY A 317 -7.93 -0.16 9.49
CA GLY A 317 -7.73 -1.57 9.82
C GLY A 317 -8.48 -2.03 11.09
N VAL A 318 -9.08 -1.11 11.85
CA VAL A 318 -9.76 -1.46 13.10
C VAL A 318 -11.07 -2.21 12.79
N ALA A 319 -11.10 -3.51 13.06
CA ALA A 319 -12.23 -4.38 12.75
C ALA A 319 -13.57 -3.87 13.30
N ALA A 320 -13.57 -3.27 14.49
CA ALA A 320 -14.78 -2.70 15.09
C ALA A 320 -15.39 -1.56 14.26
N LEU A 321 -14.60 -0.88 13.42
CA LEU A 321 -15.07 0.20 12.56
C LEU A 321 -15.70 -0.28 11.25
N VAL A 322 -15.56 -1.56 10.89
CA VAL A 322 -16.19 -2.11 9.67
C VAL A 322 -17.71 -2.00 9.75
N ASN A 323 -18.30 -2.37 10.89
CA ASN A 323 -19.75 -2.23 11.10
C ASN A 323 -20.18 -0.76 11.05
N GLN A 324 -19.41 0.15 11.66
CA GLN A 324 -19.67 1.59 11.59
C GLN A 324 -19.61 2.12 10.16
N CYS A 325 -18.67 1.62 9.36
CA CYS A 325 -18.52 1.95 7.95
C CYS A 325 -19.78 1.54 7.15
N ILE A 326 -20.26 0.30 7.35
CA ILE A 326 -21.48 -0.23 6.73
C ILE A 326 -22.71 0.55 7.16
N GLU A 327 -22.90 0.73 8.47
CA GLU A 327 -24.04 1.46 9.05
C GLU A 327 -24.09 2.94 8.64
N SER A 328 -22.96 3.52 8.22
CA SER A 328 -22.90 4.89 7.72
C SER A 328 -23.49 5.04 6.30
N THR A 329 -23.67 3.93 5.57
CA THR A 329 -24.13 3.98 4.18
C THR A 329 -25.65 4.16 4.08
N LYS A 330 -26.10 4.72 2.96
CA LYS A 330 -27.53 4.81 2.63
C LYS A 330 -28.12 3.41 2.62
N ILE A 331 -29.04 3.15 3.55
CA ILE A 331 -29.92 1.99 3.43
C ILE A 331 -30.83 2.30 2.24
N VAL A 332 -30.66 1.57 1.13
CA VAL A 332 -31.73 1.47 0.14
C VAL A 332 -32.89 0.84 0.90
N ARG A 333 -33.85 1.65 1.38
CA ARG A 333 -35.16 1.13 1.76
C ARG A 333 -35.61 0.34 0.54
N MET A 334 -35.60 -0.99 0.63
CA MET A 334 -36.30 -1.83 -0.33
C MET A 334 -37.67 -1.19 -0.44
N ARG A 335 -37.95 -0.55 -1.58
CA ARG A 335 -39.31 -0.17 -1.88
C ARG A 335 -40.03 -1.51 -1.90
N TYR A 336 -40.80 -1.79 -0.85
CA TYR A 336 -41.90 -2.73 -0.98
C TYR A 336 -42.69 -2.21 -2.16
N ILE A 337 -42.56 -2.89 -3.30
CA ILE A 337 -43.46 -2.70 -4.42
C ILE A 337 -44.79 -3.25 -3.87
N PRO A 338 -45.81 -2.39 -3.67
CA PRO A 338 -47.08 -2.80 -3.07
C PRO A 338 -47.80 -3.86 -3.91
#